data_AF-A0A495TQ11-F1
#
_entry.id   AF-A0A495TQ11-F1
#
_cell.length_a   1.000
_cell.length_b   1.000
_cell.length_c   1.000
_cell.angle_alpha   90.00
_cell.angle_beta   90.00
_cell.angle_gamma   90.00
#
_symmetry.space_group_name_H-M   'P 1'
#
loop_
_entity.id
_entity.type
_entity.pdbx_description
1 polymer ?
#
loop_
_entity_poly.entity_id
_entity_poly.type
_entity_poly.pdbx_seq_one_letter_code
_entity_poly.pdbx_strand_id
1 'polypeptide(L)'
;MSGTIKQATAQRGGRRPANLVDSQLEHIENMVEYVTRGGAAQLQYGFDHEYWEKRVRALEETHELIASQRQRSARLLERLASEARTGLKRRTAA
;
A
#
# COMPACT_ATOMS: atom_id res chain seq x y z
N MET A 1 14.98 -33.12 -22.57
CA MET A 1 14.09 -32.01 -22.20
C MET A 1 14.95 -30.87 -21.67
N SER A 2 15.28 -29.88 -22.50
CA SER A 2 16.11 -28.75 -22.10
C SER A 2 15.22 -27.66 -21.52
N GLY A 3 15.21 -27.54 -20.19
CA GLY A 3 14.56 -26.43 -19.50
C GLY A 3 15.40 -25.17 -19.71
N THR A 4 14.96 -24.28 -20.60
CA THR A 4 15.48 -22.92 -20.68
C THR A 4 15.16 -22.19 -19.38
N ILE A 5 16.18 -22.02 -18.55
CA ILE A 5 16.21 -21.06 -17.45
C ILE A 5 15.97 -19.69 -18.09
N LYS A 6 14.75 -19.17 -17.96
CA LYS A 6 14.46 -17.79 -18.33
C LYS A 6 15.17 -16.91 -17.31
N GLN A 7 16.39 -16.49 -17.64
CA GLN A 7 17.08 -15.40 -16.95
C GLN A 7 16.12 -14.21 -16.93
N ALA A 8 15.68 -13.83 -15.74
CA ALA A 8 14.98 -12.58 -15.54
C ALA A 8 15.93 -11.48 -15.99
N THR A 9 15.66 -10.88 -17.15
CA THR A 9 16.38 -9.72 -17.65
C THR A 9 16.16 -8.59 -16.65
N ALA A 10 17.14 -8.43 -15.76
CA ALA A 10 17.31 -7.25 -14.95
C ALA A 10 17.61 -6.06 -15.88
N GLN A 11 16.58 -5.47 -16.47
CA GLN A 11 16.69 -4.16 -17.10
C GLN A 11 16.57 -3.09 -16.02
N ARG A 12 17.72 -2.48 -15.71
CA ARG A 12 17.79 -1.17 -15.05
C ARG A 12 16.91 -0.19 -15.83
N GLY A 13 15.83 0.28 -15.22
CA GLY A 13 15.00 1.40 -15.70
C GLY A 13 13.50 1.11 -15.77
N GLY A 14 13.10 -0.16 -15.88
CA GLY A 14 11.68 -0.56 -15.91
C GLY A 14 11.15 -0.80 -14.50
N ARG A 15 9.95 -0.32 -14.20
CA ARG A 15 9.25 -0.70 -12.97
C ARG A 15 8.98 -2.22 -12.99
N ARG A 16 8.86 -2.82 -11.80
CA ARG A 16 8.60 -4.26 -11.64
C ARG A 16 7.21 -4.63 -12.20
N PRO A 17 7.02 -5.88 -12.63
CA PRO A 17 5.73 -6.33 -13.17
C PRO A 17 4.59 -6.26 -12.13
N ALA A 18 3.37 -6.02 -12.63
CA ALA A 18 2.14 -5.87 -11.84
C ALA A 18 1.70 -7.10 -11.04
N ASN A 19 2.23 -8.27 -11.36
CA ASN A 19 1.75 -9.58 -10.89
C ASN A 19 1.82 -9.78 -9.37
N LEU A 20 2.74 -9.10 -8.67
CA LEU A 20 2.84 -9.17 -7.21
C LEU A 20 2.05 -8.07 -6.48
N VAL A 21 1.48 -7.11 -7.22
CA VAL A 21 0.89 -5.91 -6.61
C VAL A 21 -0.47 -6.22 -6.00
N ASP A 22 -1.27 -7.12 -6.58
CA ASP A 22 -2.61 -7.40 -6.08
C ASP A 22 -2.61 -7.93 -4.63
N SER A 23 -1.72 -8.89 -4.32
CA SER A 23 -1.56 -9.39 -2.95
C SER A 23 -0.98 -8.36 -2.00
N GLN A 24 -0.13 -7.45 -2.50
CA GLN A 24 0.42 -6.35 -1.68
C GLN A 24 -0.64 -5.30 -1.36
N LEU A 25 -1.49 -4.94 -2.33
CA LEU A 25 -2.63 -4.06 -2.12
C LEU A 25 -3.64 -4.66 -1.15
N GLU A 26 -3.99 -5.93 -1.33
CA GLU A 26 -4.90 -6.64 -0.41
C GLU A 26 -4.35 -6.67 1.02
N HIS A 27 -3.06 -6.95 1.20
CA HIS A 27 -2.44 -6.91 2.51
C HIS A 27 -2.53 -5.52 3.16
N ILE A 28 -2.22 -4.45 2.41
CA ILE A 28 -2.30 -3.08 2.95
C ILE A 28 -3.75 -2.72 3.27
N GLU A 29 -4.72 -3.03 2.40
CA GLU A 29 -6.15 -2.78 2.64
C GLU A 29 -6.60 -3.42 3.96
N ASN A 30 -6.25 -4.69 4.17
CA ASN A 30 -6.57 -5.42 5.40
C ASN A 30 -5.91 -4.80 6.64
N MET A 31 -4.64 -4.38 6.54
CA MET A 31 -3.95 -3.75 7.66
C MET A 31 -4.53 -2.37 8.01
N VAL A 32 -4.90 -1.56 7.01
CA VAL A 32 -5.56 -0.27 7.22
C VAL A 32 -6.93 -0.48 7.88
N GLU A 33 -7.71 -1.46 7.42
CA GLU A 33 -8.98 -1.82 8.06
C GLU A 33 -8.82 -2.29 9.51
N TYR A 34 -7.84 -3.15 9.77
CA TYR A 34 -7.55 -3.64 11.11
C TYR A 34 -7.17 -2.50 12.08
N VAL A 35 -6.29 -1.60 11.65
CA VAL A 35 -5.82 -0.48 12.48
C VAL A 35 -6.96 0.51 12.77
N THR A 36 -7.83 0.75 11.79
CA THR A 36 -8.90 1.75 11.88
C THR A 36 -10.09 1.28 12.71
N ARG A 37 -10.34 -0.03 12.80
CA ARG A 37 -11.38 -0.63 13.64
C ARG A 37 -11.03 -0.69 15.13
N GLY A 38 -9.89 -0.16 15.55
CA GLY A 38 -9.50 -0.10 16.96
C GLY A 38 -8.90 -1.39 17.52
N GLY A 39 -8.68 -2.42 16.69
CA GLY A 39 -7.96 -3.64 17.10
C GLY A 39 -6.48 -3.40 17.45
N ALA A 40 -5.99 -2.20 17.17
CA ALA A 40 -4.57 -1.86 17.13
C ALA A 40 -4.21 -0.70 18.08
N ALA A 41 -4.95 -0.49 19.17
CA ALA A 41 -4.60 0.53 20.18
C ALA A 41 -3.14 0.41 20.68
N GLN A 42 -2.52 -0.76 20.54
CA GLN A 42 -1.12 -1.05 20.86
C GLN A 42 -0.13 -0.99 19.68
N LEU A 43 -0.58 -0.97 18.41
CA LEU A 43 0.31 -0.82 17.23
C LEU A 43 0.58 0.64 16.86
N GLN A 44 0.09 1.60 17.65
CA GLN A 44 0.21 3.05 17.42
C GLN A 44 1.66 3.57 17.42
N TYR A 45 2.66 2.73 17.71
CA TYR A 45 4.07 3.16 17.79
C TYR A 45 4.86 3.08 16.47
N GLY A 46 4.25 2.78 15.32
CA GLY A 46 4.99 2.86 14.05
C GLY A 46 4.25 2.56 12.74
N PHE A 47 3.01 2.09 12.79
CA PHE A 47 2.22 1.76 11.59
C PHE A 47 0.99 2.64 11.43
N ASP A 48 1.23 3.96 11.47
CA ASP A 48 0.19 4.96 11.31
C ASP A 48 -0.19 5.18 9.82
N HIS A 49 -1.09 6.13 9.59
CA HIS A 49 -1.56 6.47 8.25
C HIS A 49 -0.41 6.91 7.32
N GLU A 50 0.61 7.62 7.84
CA GLU A 50 1.76 8.09 7.06
C GLU A 50 2.64 6.92 6.61
N TYR A 51 2.86 5.94 7.49
CA TYR A 51 3.57 4.71 7.14
C TYR A 51 2.88 3.96 5.99
N TRP A 52 1.56 3.77 6.09
CA TRP A 52 0.80 3.07 5.05
C TRP A 52 0.72 3.87 3.75
N GLU A 53 0.65 5.20 3.81
CA GLU A 53 0.70 6.06 2.62
C GLU A 53 2.02 5.87 1.86
N LYS A 54 3.17 5.91 2.57
CA LYS A 54 4.49 5.67 1.98
C LYS A 54 4.57 4.30 1.33
N ARG A 55 3.99 3.27 1.95
CA ARG A 55 3.95 1.91 1.41
C ARG A 55 3.15 1.82 0.12
N VAL A 56 2.00 2.51 0.02
CA VAL A 56 1.20 2.54 -1.20
C VAL A 56 1.92 3.30 -2.32
N ARG A 57 2.52 4.47 -2.03
CA ARG A 57 3.32 5.23 -3.01
C ARG A 57 4.51 4.44 -3.54
N ALA A 58 5.18 3.69 -2.66
CA ALA A 58 6.27 2.81 -3.08
C ALA A 58 5.81 1.75 -4.10
N LEU A 59 4.55 1.25 -4.03
CA LEU A 59 4.03 0.34 -5.06
C LEU A 59 3.90 1.05 -6.42
N GLU A 60 3.38 2.27 -6.43
CA GLU A 60 3.21 3.08 -7.64
C GLU A 60 4.55 3.45 -8.29
N GLU A 61 5.55 3.72 -7.47
CA GLU A 61 6.90 4.07 -7.92
C GLU A 61 7.67 2.85 -8.44
N THR A 62 7.51 1.69 -7.79
CA THR A 62 8.32 0.51 -8.07
C THR A 62 7.68 -0.50 -9.02
N HIS A 63 6.37 -0.42 -9.30
CA HIS A 63 5.66 -1.39 -10.15
C HIS A 63 4.86 -0.73 -11.30
N GLU A 64 4.78 -1.42 -12.43
CA GLU A 64 3.95 -1.04 -13.57
C GLU A 64 2.50 -1.39 -13.29
N LEU A 65 1.81 -0.54 -12.52
CA LEU A 65 0.43 -0.80 -12.14
C LEU A 65 -0.50 -0.80 -13.35
N ILE A 66 -1.36 -1.82 -13.45
CA ILE A 66 -2.49 -1.83 -14.37
C ILE A 66 -3.61 -0.92 -13.87
N ALA A 67 -4.58 -0.59 -14.72
CA ALA A 67 -5.63 0.39 -14.42
C ALA A 67 -6.40 0.07 -13.13
N SER A 68 -6.76 -1.21 -12.91
CA SER A 68 -7.46 -1.65 -11.70
C SER A 68 -6.63 -1.46 -10.42
N GLN A 69 -5.33 -1.74 -10.49
CA GLN A 69 -4.40 -1.56 -9.37
C GLN A 69 -4.19 -0.08 -9.05
N ARG A 70 -4.09 0.79 -10.06
CA ARG A 70 -4.05 2.25 -9.86
C ARG A 70 -5.32 2.79 -9.24
N GLN A 71 -6.48 2.26 -9.63
CA GLN A 71 -7.75 2.66 -9.02
C GLN A 71 -7.82 2.24 -7.56
N ARG A 72 -7.35 1.03 -7.21
CA ARG A 72 -7.25 0.56 -5.82
C ARG A 72 -6.29 1.42 -5.01
N SER A 73 -5.09 1.71 -5.53
CA SER A 73 -4.10 2.55 -4.84
C SER A 73 -4.65 3.96 -4.57
N ALA A 74 -5.29 4.58 -5.55
CA ALA A 74 -5.90 5.90 -5.40
C ALA A 74 -6.98 5.94 -4.30
N ARG A 75 -7.89 4.96 -4.28
CA ARG A 75 -8.93 4.85 -3.23
C ARG A 75 -8.33 4.64 -1.85
N LEU A 76 -7.26 3.84 -1.76
CA LEU A 76 -6.58 3.57 -0.50
C LEU A 76 -5.88 4.82 0.04
N LEU A 77 -5.21 5.60 -0.83
CA LEU A 77 -4.62 6.89 -0.48
C LEU A 77 -5.68 7.89 0.00
N GLU A 78 -6.82 7.96 -0.68
CA GLU A 78 -7.93 8.83 -0.27
C GLU A 78 -8.48 8.45 1.11
N ARG A 79 -8.65 7.15 1.37
CA ARG A 79 -9.09 6.64 2.67
C ARG A 79 -8.10 7.01 3.78
N LEU A 80 -6.80 6.75 3.57
CA LEU A 80 -5.74 7.11 4.52
C LEU A 80 -5.72 8.61 4.84
N ALA A 81 -5.88 9.46 3.82
CA ALA A 81 -5.97 10.91 4.01
C ALA A 81 -7.24 11.34 4.78
N SER A 82 -8.36 10.64 4.61
CA SER A 82 -9.59 10.88 5.38
C SER A 82 -9.43 10.49 6.85
N GLU A 83 -8.79 9.35 7.11
CA GLU A 83 -8.53 8.84 8.45
C GLU A 83 -7.55 9.74 9.21
N ALA A 84 -6.48 10.22 8.55
CA ALA A 84 -5.55 11.20 9.10
C ALA A 84 -6.27 12.47 9.59
N ARG A 85 -7.16 13.02 8.76
CA ARG A 85 -7.97 14.21 9.09
C ARG A 85 -8.92 13.94 10.27
N THR A 86 -9.52 12.76 10.32
CA THR A 86 -10.45 12.37 11.40
C THR A 86 -9.72 12.14 12.73
N GLY A 87 -8.53 11.52 12.68
CA GLY A 87 -7.65 11.35 13.84
C GLY A 87 -7.18 12.70 14.40
N LEU A 88 -6.80 13.64 13.52
CA LEU A 88 -6.41 15.00 13.92
C LEU A 88 -7.54 15.74 14.64
N LYS A 89 -8.77 15.72 14.09
CA LYS A 89 -9.95 16.34 14.72
C LYS A 89 -10.23 15.79 16.13
N ARG A 90 -10.04 14.49 16.33
CA ARG A 90 -10.20 13.84 17.65
C ARG A 90 -9.17 14.32 18.66
N ARG A 91 -7.93 14.57 18.23
CA ARG A 91 -6.84 15.05 19.10
C ARG A 91 -6.97 16.53 19.48
N THR A 92 -7.55 17.36 18.61
CA THR A 92 -7.75 18.80 18.88
C THR A 92 -8.99 19.10 19.73
N ALA A 93 -9.91 18.15 19.86
CA ALA A 93 -11.13 18.28 20.64
C ALA A 93 -11.02 17.71 22.08
N ALA A 94 -9.86 17.14 22.42
CA ALA A 94 -9.48 16.66 23.74
C ALA A 94 -8.51 17.65 24.39
#